data_AF-R5KV63-F1
#
_entry.id   AF-R5KV63-F1
#
_cell.length_a   1.000
_cell.length_b   1.000
_cell.length_c   1.000
_cell.angle_alpha   90.00
_cell.angle_beta   90.00
_cell.angle_gamma   90.00
#
_symmetry.space_group_name_H-M   'P 1'
#
loop_
_entity.id
_entity.type
_entity.pdbx_description
1 polymer ?
#
loop_
_entity_poly.entity_id
_entity_poly.type
_entity_poly.pdbx_seq_one_letter_code
_entity_poly.pdbx_strand_id
1 'polypeptide(L)'
;MEGYTSPGLNIEELAGTLDTNRTYLAAYIKSTYHMSFREWIAGLRIEYAKRMLVQQPELTVSAISEASGFLSLSYFTKIFTDKEGCSPSKWRKNSSSAV
;
A
#
# COMPACT_ATOMS: atom_id res chain seq x y z
N MET A 1 10.13 -8.98 -7.55
CA MET A 1 8.69 -9.05 -7.27
C MET A 1 8.48 -8.40 -5.90
N GLU A 2 7.70 -7.32 -5.82
CA GLU A 2 7.53 -6.55 -4.57
C GLU A 2 6.61 -7.33 -3.61
N GLY A 3 7.16 -8.09 -2.65
CA GLY A 3 6.38 -9.03 -1.83
C GLY A 3 5.20 -8.44 -1.05
N TYR A 4 5.19 -7.12 -0.80
CA TYR A 4 4.10 -6.42 -0.12
C TYR A 4 2.83 -6.29 -0.97
N THR A 5 2.89 -6.47 -2.30
CA THR A 5 1.70 -6.48 -3.16
C THR A 5 0.93 -7.81 -3.08
N SER A 6 1.49 -8.82 -2.42
CA SER A 6 0.78 -10.08 -2.17
C SER A 6 -0.46 -9.84 -1.31
N PRO A 7 -1.68 -10.18 -1.79
CA PRO A 7 -2.89 -10.11 -0.98
C PRO A 7 -2.78 -11.03 0.24
N GLY A 8 -3.30 -10.60 1.39
CA GLY A 8 -3.31 -11.42 2.59
C GLY A 8 -1.97 -11.54 3.33
N LEU A 9 -0.90 -10.88 2.86
CA LEU A 9 0.40 -10.86 3.54
C LEU A 9 0.25 -10.55 5.03
N ASN A 10 0.70 -11.48 5.85
CA ASN A 10 0.70 -11.33 7.30
C ASN A 10 2.12 -11.23 7.85
N ILE A 11 2.20 -10.81 9.11
CA ILE A 11 3.48 -10.57 9.78
C ILE A 11 4.24 -11.87 10.09
N GLU A 12 3.55 -13.00 10.19
CA GLU A 12 4.17 -14.30 10.48
C GLU A 12 4.90 -14.82 9.24
N GLU A 13 4.29 -14.69 8.07
CA GLU A 13 4.93 -14.98 6.78
C GLU A 13 6.20 -14.16 6.59
N LEU A 14 6.10 -12.83 6.77
CA LEU A 14 7.27 -11.96 6.60
C LEU A 14 8.37 -12.29 7.63
N ALA A 15 8.00 -12.53 8.89
CA ALA A 15 8.95 -12.91 9.92
C ALA A 15 9.69 -14.21 9.56
N GLY A 16 8.96 -15.22 9.06
CA GLY A 16 9.56 -16.47 8.60
C GLY A 16 10.55 -16.28 7.45
N THR A 17 10.25 -15.40 6.49
CA THR A 17 11.19 -15.11 5.38
C THR A 17 12.45 -14.36 5.83
N LEU A 18 12.38 -13.64 6.95
CA LEU A 18 13.49 -12.86 7.51
C LEU A 18 14.24 -13.61 8.63
N ASP A 19 13.95 -14.90 8.82
CA ASP A 19 14.49 -15.73 9.90
C ASP A 19 14.39 -15.06 11.29
N THR A 20 13.23 -14.44 11.53
CA THR A 20 12.90 -13.75 12.79
C THR A 20 11.53 -14.18 13.31
N ASN A 21 11.05 -13.53 14.38
CA ASN A 21 9.72 -13.78 14.92
C ASN A 21 8.81 -12.55 14.82
N ARG A 22 7.51 -12.81 14.84
CA ARG A 22 6.44 -11.81 14.76
C ARG A 22 6.62 -10.68 15.78
N THR A 23 6.99 -11.01 17.01
CA THR A 23 7.11 -10.04 18.11
C THR A 23 8.25 -9.07 17.86
N TYR A 24 9.42 -9.59 17.48
CA TYR A 24 10.59 -8.77 17.16
C TYR A 24 10.31 -7.87 15.96
N LEU A 25 9.76 -8.43 14.88
CA LEU A 25 9.41 -7.66 13.69
C LEU A 25 8.37 -6.57 13.96
N ALA A 26 7.32 -6.87 14.74
CA ALA A 26 6.34 -5.88 15.14
C ALA A 26 6.94 -4.75 16.00
N ALA A 27 7.80 -5.11 16.96
CA ALA A 27 8.49 -4.15 17.82
C ALA A 27 9.45 -3.25 17.02
N TYR A 28 10.18 -3.84 16.07
CA TYR A 28 11.06 -3.10 15.16
C TYR A 28 10.28 -2.10 14.31
N ILE A 29 9.17 -2.53 13.69
CA ILE A 29 8.35 -1.65 12.85
C ILE A 29 7.77 -0.51 13.69
N LYS A 30 7.25 -0.82 14.89
CA LYS A 30 6.66 0.18 15.78
C LYS A 30 7.69 1.19 16.30
N SER A 31 8.89 0.75 16.63
CA SER A 31 9.95 1.64 17.14
C SER A 31 10.60 2.48 16.05
N THR A 32 10.76 1.92 14.85
CA THR A 32 11.48 2.58 13.73
C THR A 32 10.56 3.48 12.90
N TYR A 33 9.35 2.99 12.59
CA TYR A 33 8.41 3.69 11.70
C TYR A 33 7.23 4.31 12.43
N HIS A 34 7.10 4.10 13.74
CA HIS A 34 5.96 4.58 14.55
C HIS A 34 4.60 4.13 14.00
N MET A 35 4.56 2.94 13.38
CA MET A 35 3.39 2.37 12.73
C MET A 35 3.18 0.92 13.17
N SER A 36 1.96 0.41 13.05
CA SER A 36 1.70 -1.02 13.05
C SER A 36 2.16 -1.66 11.74
N PHE A 37 2.37 -2.99 11.74
CA PHE A 37 2.68 -3.75 10.52
C PHE A 37 1.65 -3.52 9.40
N ARG A 38 0.36 -3.47 9.75
CA ARG A 38 -0.72 -3.25 8.76
C ARG A 38 -0.63 -1.86 8.12
N GLU A 39 -0.39 -0.82 8.93
CA GLU A 39 -0.21 0.54 8.43
C GLU A 39 1.04 0.68 7.57
N TRP A 40 2.13 0.02 7.97
CA TRP A 40 3.37 0.00 7.22
C TRP A 40 3.18 -0.65 5.84
N ILE A 41 2.61 -1.85 5.77
CA ILE A 41 2.31 -2.53 4.51
C ILE A 41 1.33 -1.71 3.67
N ALA A 42 0.26 -1.20 4.26
CA ALA A 42 -0.69 -0.35 3.54
C ALA A 42 -0.01 0.89 2.95
N GLY A 43 0.94 1.49 3.68
CA GLY A 43 1.74 2.61 3.18
C GLY A 43 2.57 2.25 1.94
N LEU A 44 3.29 1.13 1.97
CA LEU A 44 4.06 0.64 0.82
C LEU A 44 3.16 0.38 -0.40
N ARG A 45 1.98 -0.21 -0.17
CA ARG A 45 0.99 -0.46 -1.23
C ARG A 45 0.42 0.83 -1.83
N ILE A 46 0.20 1.88 -1.02
CA ILE A 46 -0.22 3.20 -1.54
C ILE A 46 0.87 3.82 -2.41
N GLU A 47 2.14 3.75 -2.02
CA GLU A 47 3.23 4.27 -2.85
C GLU A 47 3.37 3.51 -4.17
N TYR A 48 3.14 2.19 -4.17
CA TYR A 48 3.01 1.43 -5.40
C TYR A 48 1.80 1.87 -6.24
N ALA A 49 0.63 2.02 -5.63
CA ALA A 49 -0.57 2.47 -6.32
C ALA A 49 -0.38 3.84 -6.99
N LYS A 50 0.29 4.78 -6.32
CA LYS A 50 0.64 6.10 -6.89
C LYS A 50 1.49 5.98 -8.15
N ARG A 51 2.51 5.12 -8.14
CA ARG A 51 3.34 4.84 -9.33
C ARG A 51 2.49 4.28 -10.46
N MET A 52 1.61 3.32 -10.18
CA MET A 52 0.71 2.72 -11.17
C MET A 52 -0.32 3.72 -11.71
N LEU A 53 -0.84 4.61 -10.87
CA LEU A 53 -1.79 5.65 -11.29
C LEU A 53 -1.21 6.61 -12.33
N VAL A 54 0.11 6.85 -12.29
CA VAL A 54 0.82 7.69 -13.26
C VAL A 54 1.24 6.88 -14.49
N GLN A 55 1.78 5.67 -14.29
CA GLN A 55 2.37 4.87 -15.37
C GLN A 55 1.34 4.15 -16.24
N GLN A 56 0.15 3.87 -15.71
CA GLN A 56 -0.90 3.09 -16.39
C GLN A 56 -2.22 3.85 -16.38
N PRO A 57 -2.34 4.96 -17.14
CA PRO A 57 -3.54 5.80 -17.17
C PRO A 57 -4.80 5.05 -17.64
N GLU A 58 -4.64 4.00 -18.44
CA GLU A 58 -5.69 3.12 -18.95
C GLU A 58 -6.29 2.21 -17.88
N LEU A 59 -5.57 1.92 -16.80
CA LEU A 59 -6.08 1.05 -15.74
C LEU A 59 -7.09 1.78 -14.85
N THR A 60 -8.15 1.08 -14.49
CA THR A 60 -9.14 1.58 -13.53
C THR A 60 -8.52 1.66 -12.13
N VAL A 61 -9.06 2.54 -11.28
CA VAL A 61 -8.66 2.62 -9.87
C VAL A 61 -8.88 1.29 -9.14
N SER A 62 -9.92 0.53 -9.52
CA SER A 62 -10.18 -0.80 -8.97
C SER A 62 -9.09 -1.79 -9.34
N ALA A 63 -8.66 -1.83 -10.61
CA ALA A 63 -7.59 -2.71 -11.06
C ALA A 63 -6.26 -2.38 -10.37
N ILE A 64 -5.95 -1.09 -10.19
CA ILE A 64 -4.74 -0.66 -9.47
C ILE A 64 -4.81 -1.04 -7.99
N SER A 65 -5.97 -0.89 -7.34
CA SER A 65 -6.18 -1.33 -5.96
C SER A 65 -5.85 -2.81 -5.78
N GLU A 66 -6.37 -3.65 -6.67
CA GLU A 66 -6.13 -5.10 -6.68
C GLU A 66 -4.66 -5.42 -6.93
N ALA A 67 -4.04 -4.82 -7.97
CA ALA A 67 -2.63 -5.00 -8.28
C ALA A 67 -1.69 -4.52 -7.16
N SER A 68 -2.17 -3.58 -6.32
CA SER A 68 -1.44 -3.09 -5.15
C SER A 68 -1.59 -4.02 -3.93
N GLY A 69 -2.37 -5.09 -4.01
CA GLY A 69 -2.56 -6.07 -2.94
C GLY A 69 -3.67 -5.73 -1.94
N PHE A 70 -4.54 -4.75 -2.24
CA PHE A 70 -5.70 -4.46 -1.40
C PHE A 70 -6.86 -5.42 -1.71
N LEU A 71 -7.40 -6.06 -0.68
CA LEU A 71 -8.56 -6.96 -0.78
C LEU A 71 -9.90 -6.21 -0.94
N SER A 72 -9.92 -4.90 -0.69
CA SER A 72 -11.13 -4.08 -0.76
C SER A 72 -10.81 -2.70 -1.33
N LEU A 73 -11.52 -2.33 -2.39
CA LEU A 73 -11.45 -1.00 -3.00
C LEU A 73 -11.86 0.11 -2.01
N SER A 74 -12.84 -0.16 -1.14
CA SER A 74 -13.28 0.80 -0.12
C SER A 74 -12.18 1.07 0.90
N TYR A 75 -11.50 0.01 1.37
CA TYR A 75 -10.37 0.17 2.30
C TYR A 75 -9.20 0.88 1.62
N PHE A 76 -8.86 0.50 0.39
CA PHE A 76 -7.86 1.19 -0.42
C PHE A 76 -8.16 2.69 -0.56
N THR A 77 -9.38 3.03 -0.97
CA THR A 77 -9.80 4.42 -1.19
C THR A 77 -9.71 5.24 0.09
N LYS A 78 -10.13 4.65 1.22
CA LYS A 78 -10.00 5.28 2.54
C LYS A 78 -8.54 5.57 2.87
N ILE A 79 -7.68 4.55 2.85
CA ILE A 79 -6.26 4.72 3.21
C ILE A 79 -5.53 5.68 2.27
N PHE A 80 -5.84 5.62 0.97
CA PHE A 80 -5.27 6.54 -0.02
C PHE A 80 -5.68 7.98 0.30
N THR A 81 -6.98 8.20 0.58
CA THR A 81 -7.49 9.54 0.91
C THR A 81 -6.93 10.06 2.22
N ASP A 82 -6.81 9.20 3.24
CA ASP A 82 -6.24 9.56 4.54
C ASP A 82 -4.76 9.98 4.40
N LYS A 83 -4.01 9.38 3.46
CA LYS A 83 -2.61 9.73 3.20
C LYS A 83 -2.40 10.92 2.28
N GLU A 84 -3.16 11.02 1.20
CA GLU A 84 -2.93 12.00 0.13
C GLU A 84 -3.90 13.19 0.17
N GLY A 85 -4.87 13.17 1.10
CA GLY A 85 -5.89 14.22 1.25
C GLY A 85 -6.97 14.25 0.17
N CYS A 86 -6.93 13.34 -0.81
CA CYS A 86 -7.94 13.24 -1.85
C CYS A 86 -8.07 11.81 -2.39
N SER A 87 -9.18 11.53 -3.09
CA SER A 87 -9.44 10.19 -3.64
C SER A 87 -8.44 9.83 -4.75
N PRO A 88 -8.16 8.53 -4.98
CA PRO A 88 -7.22 8.09 -6.03
C PRO A 88 -7.57 8.64 -7.42
N SER A 89 -8.86 8.71 -7.77
CA SER A 89 -9.33 9.27 -9.04
C SER A 89 -9.02 10.77 -9.17
N LYS A 90 -9.17 11.53 -8.07
CA LYS A 90 -8.88 12.96 -8.04
C LYS A 90 -7.37 13.21 -8.05
N TRP A 91 -6.62 12.42 -7.28
CA TRP A 91 -5.16 12.44 -7.26
C TRP A 91 -4.59 12.24 -8.67
N ARG A 92 -5.06 11.20 -9.40
CA ARG A 92 -4.66 10.93 -10.79
C ARG A 92 -4.87 12.14 -11.70
N LYS A 93 -6.04 12.79 -11.64
CA LYS A 93 -6.36 13.97 -12.45
C LYS A 93 -5.42 15.15 -12.16
N ASN A 94 -5.07 15.35 -10.89
CA ASN A 94 -4.15 16.42 -10.49
C ASN A 94 -2.72 16.13 -10.97
N SER A 95 -2.27 14.88 -10.92
CA SER A 95 -0.95 14.46 -11.42
C SER A 95 -0.83 14.61 -12.93
N SER A 96 -1.92 14.42 -13.69
CA SER A 96 -1.93 14.63 -15.15
C SER A 96 -1.96 16.10 -15.56
N SER A 97 -2.38 17.02 -14.69
CA SER A 97 -2.39 18.47 -14.97
C SER A 97 -1.07 19.17 -14.63
N ALA A 98 -0.08 18.44 -14.08
CA ALA A 98 1.24 18.94 -13.72
C ALA A 98 2.33 18.57 -14.76
N VAL A 99 1.92 18.19 -15.98
CA VAL A 99 2.81 17.91 -17.12
C VAL A 99 2.56 18.94 -18.22
#